data_AF-A0A2N2XW90-F1
#
_entry.id   AF-A0A2N2XW90-F1
#
_cell.length_a   1.000
_cell.length_b   1.000
_cell.length_c   1.000
_cell.angle_alpha   90.00
_cell.angle_beta   90.00
_cell.angle_gamma   90.00
#
_symmetry.space_group_name_H-M   'P 1'
#
loop_
_entity.id
_entity.type
_entity.pdbx_description
1 polymer ?
#
loop_
_entity_poly.entity_id
_entity_poly.type
_entity_poly.pdbx_seq_one_letter_code
_entity_poly.pdbx_strand_id
1 'polypeptide(L)' 'MENKCKHKWVYSRSISYWKYVGRNSRDYYHADYYYCEKCLDEKVIEKKHSCYDSDIWRLPEWANVITNMIKGYE' A
#
# COMPACT_ATOMS: atom_id res chain seq x y z
N MET A 1 2.63 -22.74 9.23
CA MET A 1 1.53 -23.69 8.96
C MET A 1 0.96 -23.35 7.59
N GLU A 2 1.26 -24.15 6.56
CA GLU A 2 0.61 -24.00 5.26
C GLU A 2 -0.82 -24.56 5.36
N ASN A 3 -1.81 -23.69 5.63
CA ASN A 3 -3.21 -24.07 5.54
C ASN A 3 -3.58 -24.26 4.05
N LYS A 4 -3.31 -25.46 3.51
CA LYS A 4 -3.75 -25.90 2.17
C LYS A 4 -5.25 -26.24 2.18
N CYS A 5 -6.08 -25.29 2.58
CA CYS A 5 -7.52 -25.41 2.50
C CYS A 5 -7.95 -25.38 1.01
N LYS A 6 -8.42 -26.52 0.49
CA LYS A 6 -8.87 -26.68 -0.91
C LYS A 6 -10.34 -26.30 -1.13
N HIS A 7 -11.00 -25.78 -0.11
CA HIS A 7 -12.42 -25.44 -0.18
C HIS A 7 -12.66 -24.13 -0.94
N LYS A 8 -13.92 -23.93 -1.35
CA LYS A 8 -14.36 -22.68 -1.93
C LYS A 8 -14.21 -21.55 -0.92
N TRP A 9 -13.65 -20.44 -1.38
CA TRP A 9 -13.55 -19.20 -0.64
C TRP A 9 -14.64 -18.25 -1.12
N VAL A 10 -15.42 -17.73 -0.18
CA VAL A 10 -16.53 -16.82 -0.46
C VAL A 10 -16.18 -15.42 0.02
N TYR A 11 -16.48 -14.43 -0.80
CA TYR A 11 -16.29 -13.02 -0.45
C TYR A 11 -17.21 -12.64 0.71
N SER A 12 -16.65 -11.95 1.72
CA SER A 12 -17.40 -11.43 2.86
C SER A 12 -17.60 -9.93 2.76
N ARG A 13 -16.50 -9.19 2.77
CA ARG A 13 -16.48 -7.74 2.89
C ARG A 13 -15.21 -7.17 2.31
N SER A 14 -15.24 -5.88 2.00
CA SER A 14 -14.06 -5.09 1.68
C SER A 14 -13.99 -3.90 2.61
N ILE A 15 -12.76 -3.54 2.99
CA ILE A 15 -12.48 -2.34 3.78
C ILE A 15 -11.47 -1.51 2.98
N SER A 16 -11.76 -0.23 2.80
CA SER A 16 -10.83 0.71 2.20
C SER A 16 -10.66 1.94 3.07
N TYR A 17 -9.44 2.46 3.12
CA TYR A 17 -9.14 3.70 3.79
C TYR A 17 -7.93 4.39 3.17
N TRP A 18 -7.88 5.70 3.37
CA TRP A 18 -6.73 6.52 3.03
C TRP A 18 -5.91 6.77 4.29
N LYS A 19 -4.59 6.59 4.19
CA LYS A 19 -3.66 6.93 5.26
C LYS A 19 -2.65 7.95 4.75
N TYR A 20 -2.45 9.03 5.50
CA TYR A 20 -1.37 9.96 5.23
C TYR A 20 -0.03 9.32 5.59
N VAL A 21 0.91 9.31 4.65
CA VAL A 21 2.29 8.80 4.82
C VAL A 21 3.34 9.90 4.71
N GLY A 22 2.92 11.16 4.79
CA GLY A 22 3.78 12.33 4.79
C GLY A 22 2.95 13.61 4.76
N ARG A 23 3.61 14.76 4.59
CA ARG A 23 2.95 16.08 4.61
C ARG A 23 1.94 16.25 3.48
N ASN A 24 2.24 15.73 2.29
CA ASN A 24 1.42 15.86 1.08
C ASN A 24 1.14 14.50 0.39
N SER A 25 1.33 13.38 1.09
CA SER A 25 1.24 12.04 0.46
C SER A 25 0.19 11.19 1.17
N ARG A 26 -0.64 10.53 0.37
CA ARG A 26 -1.65 9.58 0.85
C ARG A 26 -1.47 8.23 0.18
N ASP A 27 -1.56 7.19 0.97
CA ASP A 27 -1.64 5.82 0.51
C ASP A 27 -3.09 5.35 0.60
N TYR A 28 -3.57 4.72 -0.46
CA TYR A 28 -4.81 3.98 -0.47
C TYR A 28 -4.57 2.54 -0.03
N TYR A 29 -5.27 2.11 1.00
CA TYR A 29 -5.29 0.73 1.47
C TYR A 29 -6.66 0.13 1.16
N HIS A 30 -6.63 -1.12 0.68
CA HIS A 30 -7.83 -1.89 0.40
C HIS A 30 -7.60 -3.34 0.80
N ALA A 31 -8.50 -3.90 1.60
CA ALA A 31 -8.44 -5.28 2.06
C ALA A 31 -9.75 -6.00 1.70
N ASP A 32 -9.63 -7.05 0.89
CA ASP A 32 -10.72 -7.95 0.55
C ASP A 32 -10.69 -9.16 1.48
N TYR A 33 -11.77 -9.38 2.22
CA TYR A 33 -11.93 -10.48 3.16
C TYR A 33 -12.74 -11.61 2.52
N TYR A 34 -12.23 -12.82 2.65
CA TYR A 34 -12.89 -14.04 2.21
C TYR A 34 -12.91 -15.05 3.36
N TYR A 35 -13.93 -15.87 3.41
CA TYR A 35 -14.01 -16.96 4.37
C TYR A 35 -14.17 -18.30 3.67
N CYS A 36 -13.71 -19.36 4.33
CA CYS A 36 -13.99 -20.72 3.93
C CYS A 36 -15.32 -21.16 4.54
N GLU A 37 -16.29 -21.56 3.71
CA GLU A 37 -17.61 -21.99 4.19
C GLU A 37 -17.57 -23.24 5.09
N LYS A 38 -16.50 -24.04 5.04
CA LYS A 38 -16.38 -25.29 5.81
C LYS A 38 -15.48 -25.17 7.03
N CYS A 39 -14.31 -24.55 6.86
CA CYS A 39 -13.32 -24.42 7.91
C CYS A 39 -13.57 -23.20 8.80
N LEU A 40 -14.42 -22.26 8.34
CA LEU A 40 -14.64 -20.95 8.97
C LEU A 40 -13.36 -20.11 9.11
N ASP A 41 -12.29 -20.48 8.39
CA ASP A 41 -11.07 -19.71 8.26
C ASP A 41 -11.32 -18.43 7.46
N GLU A 42 -10.67 -17.33 7.85
CA GLU A 42 -10.66 -16.07 7.11
C GLU A 42 -9.31 -15.91 6.39
N LYS A 43 -9.35 -15.45 5.13
CA LYS A 43 -8.19 -14.97 4.38
C LYS A 43 -8.41 -13.53 3.97
N VAL A 44 -7.34 -12.75 4.01
CA VAL A 44 -7.35 -11.34 3.63
C VAL A 44 -6.41 -11.13 2.44
N ILE A 45 -6.90 -10.44 1.41
CA ILE A 45 -6.08 -10.00 0.28
C ILE A 45 -5.93 -8.49 0.39
N GLU A 46 -4.73 -8.04 0.75
CA GLU A 46 -4.41 -6.62 0.89
C GLU A 46 -3.83 -6.07 -0.41
N LYS A 47 -4.33 -4.90 -0.80
CA LYS A 47 -3.85 -4.09 -1.91
C LYS A 47 -3.47 -2.73 -1.35
N LYS A 48 -2.25 -2.31 -1.65
CA LYS A 48 -1.75 -0.96 -1.33
C LYS A 48 -1.49 -0.23 -2.63
N HIS A 49 -2.05 0.95 -2.77
CA HIS A 49 -1.75 1.86 -3.86
C HIS A 49 -1.19 3.16 -3.27
N SER A 50 0.05 3.47 -3.61
CA SER A 50 0.68 4.70 -3.11
C SER A 50 0.39 5.82 -4.10
N CYS A 51 -0.38 6.82 -3.68
CA CYS A 51 -0.61 8.02 -4.47
C CYS A 51 0.50 9.02 -4.12
N TYR A 52 1.71 8.72 -4.58
CA TYR A 52 2.71 9.76 -4.73
C TYR A 52 2.31 10.57 -5.95
N ASP A 53 2.21 11.90 -5.80
CA ASP A 53 2.23 12.76 -6.98
C ASP A 53 3.53 12.44 -7.71
N SER A 54 3.41 11.74 -8.84
CA SER A 54 4.53 11.40 -9.71
C SER A 54 5.25 12.65 -10.26
N ASP A 55 4.70 13.83 -10.01
CA ASP A 55 5.28 15.13 -10.36
C ASP A 55 6.17 15.75 -9.27
N ILE A 56 6.18 15.21 -8.03
CA ILE A 56 7.07 15.72 -6.96
C ILE A 56 8.53 15.27 -7.16
N TRP A 57 8.77 14.21 -7.94
CA TRP A 57 10.13 13.79 -8.31
C TRP A 57 10.74 14.62 -9.45
N ARG A 58 9.96 15.50 -10.10
CA ARG A 58 10.52 16.65 -10.82
C ARG A 58 10.71 17.78 -9.82
N LEU A 59 11.63 17.59 -8.88
CA LEU A 59 12.19 18.72 -8.15
C LEU A 59 12.60 19.75 -9.22
N PRO A 60 12.14 21.01 -9.12
CA PRO A 60 12.58 22.04 -10.05
C PRO A 60 14.11 22.08 -10.02
N GLU A 61 14.72 22.39 -11.16
CA GLU A 61 16.15 22.17 -11.39
C GLU A 61 17.04 22.76 -10.27
N TRP A 62 16.64 23.91 -9.70
CA TRP A 62 17.30 24.55 -8.56
C TRP A 62 17.32 23.72 -7.27
N ALA A 63 16.30 22.89 -7.02
CA ALA A 63 16.21 22.04 -5.82
C ALA A 63 17.07 20.76 -5.94
N ASN A 64 17.35 20.30 -7.16
CA ASN A 64 18.32 19.22 -7.40
C ASN A 64 19.75 19.66 -7.05
N VAL A 65 20.09 20.93 -7.29
CA VAL A 65 21.40 21.50 -6.94
C VAL A 65 21.68 21.41 -5.43
N ILE A 66 20.68 21.73 -4.60
CA ILE A 66 20.81 21.69 -3.13
C ILE A 66 20.98 20.25 -2.63
N THR A 67 20.20 19.32 -3.19
CA THR A 67 20.25 17.90 -2.80
C THR A 67 21.61 17.26 -3.12
N ASN A 68 22.26 17.68 -4.22
CA ASN A 68 23.59 17.22 -4.59
C ASN A 68 24.71 17.88 -3.75
N MET A 69 24.53 19.12 -3.27
CA MET A 69 25.49 19.76 -2.35
C MET A 69 25.55 19.08 -0.99
N ILE A 70 24.41 18.60 -0.47
CA ILE A 70 24.34 17.94 0.84
C ILE A 70 25.02 16.56 0.81
N LYS A 71 24.98 15.84 -0.32
CA LYS A 71 25.69 14.56 -0.50
C LYS A 71 27.22 14.67 -0.53
N GLY A 72 27.77 15.87 -0.69
CA GLY A 72 29.22 16.11 -0.66
C GLY A 72 29.80 16.34 0.73
N TYR A 73 29.00 16.16 1.79
CA TYR A 73 29.36 16.40 3.19
C TYR A 73 29.34 15.13 4.06
N GLU A 74 29.30 13.94 3.43
CA GLU A 74 29.60 12.64 4.07
C GLU A 74 31.06 12.25 3.85
#